data_AF-A0A2P7ZDW6-F1
#
_entry.id   AF-A0A2P7ZDW6-F1
#
_cell.length_a   1.000
_cell.length_b   1.000
_cell.length_c   1.000
_cell.angle_alpha   90.00
_cell.angle_beta   90.00
_cell.angle_gamma   90.00
#
_symmetry.space_group_name_H-M   'P 1'
#
loop_
_entity.id
_entity.type
_entity.pdbx_description
1 polymer ?
#
loop_
_entity_poly.entity_id
_entity_poly.type
_entity_poly.pdbx_seq_one_letter_code
_entity_poly.pdbx_strand_id
1 'polypeptide(L)'
;MPRAGTTPPDVSAAARRRRLALEKAALDDYYAQGGKVSIRAIAARHPGVNRTTLSRRINGTHKPSDLAFQHLQRLNPDQEAAITNRVETLIEEGNAPDLPTLTRLANEELQRGIHANDPAQASQMAAAGELGQCWSRNFLKRHPDLEVKRKLHSFHKAEATAVQKAMGELAKAYYVARQRADLLEEKNKELRARLNQLGDRRGGRPLGSGDFDPEMRRRLEAGKKEAFEEKKAAWAALKGMGRADLGYEDAGRRYTQAKLRHQLACKQVNDFVAAQGEEPEGDHTFDGFTEQLQQVARQDPAAAMQTVLRF
;
A
#
# COMPACT_ATOMS: atom_id res chain seq x y z
N MET A 1 65.06 10.48 5.32
CA MET A 1 64.28 10.29 6.57
C MET A 1 62.90 10.93 6.40
N PRO A 2 61.83 10.16 6.13
CA PRO A 2 60.48 10.72 6.06
C PRO A 2 60.01 11.12 7.47
N ARG A 3 59.44 12.32 7.60
CA ARG A 3 58.91 12.85 8.86
C ARG A 3 57.71 12.00 9.32
N ALA A 4 57.75 11.58 10.58
CA ALA A 4 56.65 10.89 11.25
C ALA A 4 55.34 11.65 11.03
N GLY A 5 54.43 11.01 10.30
CA GLY A 5 53.08 11.51 10.10
C GLY A 5 52.36 11.53 11.44
N THR A 6 52.04 12.73 11.90
CA THR A 6 51.07 12.93 12.97
C THR A 6 49.72 12.43 12.47
N THR A 7 49.37 11.19 12.81
CA THR A 7 47.99 10.71 12.67
C THR A 7 47.09 11.66 13.45
N PRO A 8 46.11 12.33 12.82
CA PRO A 8 45.18 13.19 13.54
C PRO A 8 44.48 12.39 14.64
N PRO A 9 44.18 13.00 15.81
CA PRO A 9 43.47 12.31 16.88
C PRO A 9 42.15 11.75 16.35
N ASP A 10 41.74 10.58 16.86
CA ASP A 10 40.54 9.88 16.44
C ASP A 10 39.28 10.63 16.93
N VAL A 11 38.94 11.71 16.22
CA VAL A 11 37.78 12.53 16.53
C VAL A 11 36.54 11.72 16.20
N SER A 12 35.70 11.43 17.20
CA SER A 12 34.44 10.70 16.99
C SER A 12 33.64 11.31 15.83
N ALA A 13 32.95 10.47 15.05
CA ALA A 13 32.16 10.94 13.90
C ALA A 13 31.14 12.04 14.32
N ALA A 14 30.63 11.97 15.55
CA ALA A 14 29.77 12.99 16.14
C ALA A 14 30.48 14.34 16.35
N ALA A 15 31.71 14.33 16.88
CA ALA A 15 32.49 15.55 17.06
C ALA A 15 32.90 16.18 15.72
N ARG A 16 33.21 15.35 14.70
CA ARG A 16 33.41 15.83 13.31
C ARG A 16 32.17 16.51 12.74
N ARG A 17 30.98 15.93 12.91
CA ARG A 17 29.71 16.53 12.45
C ARG A 17 29.42 17.86 13.15
N ARG A 18 29.59 17.95 14.46
CA ARG A 18 29.41 19.20 15.22
C ARG A 18 30.33 20.30 14.73
N ARG A 19 31.61 19.98 14.52
CA ARG A 19 32.58 20.94 13.98
C ARG A 19 32.20 21.43 12.57
N LEU A 20 31.80 20.53 11.68
CA LEU A 20 31.38 20.91 10.32
C LEU A 20 30.12 21.78 10.31
N ALA A 21 29.17 21.53 11.21
CA ALA A 21 27.97 22.36 11.35
C ALA A 21 28.31 23.80 11.80
N LEU A 22 29.24 23.95 12.75
CA LEU A 22 29.73 25.27 13.17
C LEU A 22 30.47 26.00 12.05
N GLU A 23 31.34 25.29 11.30
CA GLU A 23 32.03 25.85 10.14
C GLU A 23 31.05 26.29 9.04
N LYS A 24 29.95 25.54 8.82
CA LYS A 24 28.89 25.92 7.87
C LYS A 24 28.14 27.17 8.32
N ALA A 25 27.71 27.22 9.58
CA ALA A 25 27.01 28.39 10.12
C ALA A 25 27.84 29.68 10.01
N ALA A 26 29.17 29.59 10.24
CA ALA A 26 30.07 30.71 10.09
C ALA A 26 30.24 31.17 8.63
N LEU A 27 30.22 30.25 7.67
CA LEU A 27 30.22 30.59 6.24
C LEU A 27 28.92 31.27 5.83
N ASP A 28 27.79 30.74 6.28
CA ASP A 28 26.47 31.30 5.98
C ASP A 28 26.36 32.73 6.53
N ASP A 29 26.85 33.00 7.75
CA ASP A 29 26.89 34.37 8.32
C ASP A 29 27.80 35.33 7.52
N TYR A 30 28.96 34.84 7.07
CA TYR A 30 29.88 35.62 6.23
C TYR A 30 29.23 36.02 4.88
N TYR A 31 28.56 35.07 4.22
CA TYR A 31 27.88 35.34 2.95
C TYR A 31 26.60 36.16 3.11
N ALA A 32 25.86 35.98 4.21
CA ALA A 32 24.70 36.82 4.54
C ALA A 32 25.07 38.30 4.72
N GLN A 33 26.31 38.57 5.17
CA GLN A 33 26.85 39.93 5.31
C GLN A 33 27.55 40.43 4.03
N GLY A 34 27.36 39.75 2.91
CA GLY A 34 27.91 40.12 1.60
C GLY A 34 29.44 40.03 1.53
N GLY A 35 30.08 39.23 2.37
CA GLY A 35 31.53 39.03 2.40
C GLY A 35 32.36 40.23 2.89
N LYS A 36 31.71 41.28 3.40
CA LYS A 36 32.37 42.52 3.83
C LYS A 36 32.95 42.46 5.24
N VAL A 37 32.54 41.47 6.03
CA VAL A 37 32.96 41.34 7.43
C VAL A 37 34.21 40.50 7.55
N SER A 38 35.16 40.95 8.36
CA SER A 38 36.45 40.25 8.49
C SER A 38 36.26 38.81 9.00
N ILE A 39 37.05 37.89 8.46
CA ILE A 39 37.08 36.47 8.87
C ILE A 39 37.33 36.34 10.38
N ARG A 40 38.07 37.28 10.97
CA ARG A 40 38.33 37.34 12.42
C ARG A 40 37.07 37.65 13.22
N ALA A 41 36.26 38.60 12.75
CA ALA A 41 35.01 38.97 13.41
C ALA A 41 33.98 37.83 13.35
N ILE A 42 33.87 37.14 12.21
CA ILE A 42 33.01 35.96 12.07
C ILE A 42 33.50 34.81 12.98
N ALA A 43 34.80 34.50 12.97
CA ALA A 43 35.34 33.45 13.84
C ALA A 43 35.15 33.76 15.34
N ALA A 44 35.12 35.03 15.74
CA ALA A 44 34.83 35.42 17.12
C ALA A 44 33.35 35.20 17.50
N ARG A 45 32.42 35.29 16.55
CA ARG A 45 30.99 35.02 16.76
C ARG A 45 30.66 33.52 16.82
N HIS A 46 31.54 32.67 16.31
CA HIS A 46 31.38 31.22 16.28
C HIS A 46 32.50 30.51 17.06
N PRO A 47 32.37 30.34 18.40
CA PRO A 47 33.38 29.69 19.23
C PRO A 47 33.67 28.27 18.73
N GLY A 48 34.96 27.97 18.50
CA GLY A 48 35.40 26.66 18.00
C GLY A 48 35.62 26.57 16.48
N VAL A 49 35.33 27.64 15.71
CA VAL A 49 35.67 27.72 14.29
C VAL A 49 37.10 28.24 14.12
N ASN A 50 37.98 27.47 13.49
CA ASN A 50 39.35 27.90 13.23
C ASN A 50 39.39 28.93 12.09
N ARG A 51 39.95 30.11 12.35
CA ARG A 51 40.11 31.21 11.39
C ARG A 51 40.77 30.76 10.08
N THR A 52 41.80 29.93 10.18
CA THR A 52 42.56 29.45 9.01
C THR A 52 41.70 28.55 8.13
N THR A 53 40.87 27.69 8.74
CA THR A 53 39.93 26.83 8.03
C THR A 53 38.83 27.64 7.34
N LEU A 54 38.28 28.64 8.03
CA LEU A 54 37.26 29.54 7.46
C LEU A 54 37.82 30.33 6.27
N SER A 55 39.03 30.89 6.41
CA SER A 55 39.73 31.58 5.32
C SER A 55 39.97 30.70 4.10
N ARG A 56 40.42 29.45 4.30
CA ARG A 56 40.61 28.51 3.18
C ARG A 56 39.29 28.14 2.48
N ARG A 57 38.19 28.02 3.24
CA ARG A 57 36.86 27.74 2.66
C ARG A 57 36.32 28.93 1.86
N ILE A 58 36.45 30.16 2.37
CA ILE A 58 36.05 31.39 1.66
C ILE A 58 36.84 31.57 0.36
N ASN A 59 38.14 31.34 0.41
CA ASN A 59 39.04 31.48 -0.74
C ASN A 59 38.98 30.27 -1.71
N GLY A 60 38.04 29.34 -1.54
CA GLY A 60 37.86 28.17 -2.41
C GLY A 60 38.98 27.12 -2.35
N THR A 61 39.99 27.29 -1.50
CA THR A 61 41.09 26.32 -1.32
C THR A 61 40.67 25.09 -0.53
N HIS A 62 39.58 25.18 0.24
CA HIS A 62 38.96 24.04 0.91
C HIS A 62 37.59 23.78 0.29
N LYS A 63 37.49 22.78 -0.59
CA LYS A 63 36.23 22.39 -1.22
C LYS A 63 35.19 22.01 -0.13
N PRO A 64 33.89 22.27 -0.36
CA PRO A 64 32.81 21.76 0.48
C PRO A 64 32.97 20.26 0.68
N SER A 65 32.59 19.68 1.83
CA SER A 65 32.72 18.23 2.08
C SER A 65 32.15 17.39 0.95
N ASP A 66 31.05 17.86 0.37
CA ASP A 66 30.28 17.15 -0.64
C ASP A 66 31.04 17.03 -1.98
N LEU A 67 31.94 17.99 -2.24
CA LEU A 67 32.84 18.02 -3.40
C LEU A 67 34.28 17.59 -3.06
N ALA A 68 34.68 17.73 -1.80
CA ALA A 68 36.04 17.49 -1.34
C ALA A 68 36.42 16.01 -1.45
N PHE A 69 35.47 15.09 -1.40
CA PHE A 69 35.75 13.65 -1.52
C PHE A 69 35.43 13.07 -2.91
N GLN A 70 34.99 13.88 -3.88
CA GLN A 70 34.71 13.38 -5.24
C GLN A 70 35.96 12.82 -5.93
N HIS A 71 37.12 13.46 -5.74
CA HIS A 71 38.41 12.98 -6.29
C HIS A 71 38.97 11.74 -5.58
N LEU A 72 38.39 11.35 -4.44
CA LEU A 72 38.73 10.13 -3.70
C LEU A 72 37.80 8.97 -4.05
N GLN A 73 36.86 9.18 -4.97
CA GLN A 73 36.06 8.10 -5.51
C GLN A 73 36.93 7.23 -6.41
N ARG A 74 36.82 5.91 -6.24
CA ARG A 74 37.52 4.93 -7.08
C ARG A 74 36.90 4.82 -8.48
N LEU A 75 35.66 5.27 -8.65
CA LEU A 75 34.97 5.32 -9.93
C LEU A 75 35.12 6.71 -10.55
N ASN A 76 35.42 6.74 -11.84
CA ASN A 76 35.44 7.96 -12.64
C ASN A 76 34.02 8.49 -12.83
N PRO A 77 33.84 9.81 -13.06
CA PRO A 77 32.54 10.41 -13.34
C PRO A 77 31.78 9.70 -14.48
N ASP A 78 32.49 9.29 -15.53
CA ASP A 78 31.89 8.59 -16.67
C ASP A 78 31.36 7.20 -16.28
N GLN A 79 32.07 6.49 -15.39
CA GLN A 79 31.61 5.21 -14.86
C GLN A 79 30.40 5.42 -13.94
N GLU A 80 30.40 6.48 -13.13
CA GLU A 80 29.26 6.82 -12.28
C GLU A 80 28.02 7.19 -13.11
N ALA A 81 28.20 7.86 -14.25
CA ALA A 81 27.14 8.16 -15.22
C ALA A 81 26.62 6.89 -15.92
N ALA A 82 27.50 5.98 -16.32
CA ALA A 82 27.11 4.69 -16.91
C ALA A 82 26.29 3.83 -15.93
N ILE A 83 26.71 3.79 -14.65
CA ILE A 83 25.95 3.11 -13.59
C ILE A 83 24.57 3.78 -13.43
N THR A 84 24.52 5.11 -13.41
CA THR A 84 23.27 5.88 -13.29
C THR A 84 22.29 5.52 -14.40
N ASN A 85 22.71 5.61 -15.66
CA ASN A 85 21.87 5.26 -16.82
C ASN A 85 21.35 3.82 -16.74
N ARG A 86 22.23 2.87 -16.36
CA ARG A 86 21.87 1.45 -16.24
C ARG A 86 20.87 1.20 -15.11
N VAL A 87 20.97 1.94 -14.02
CA VAL A 87 20.01 1.89 -12.91
C VAL A 87 18.67 2.49 -13.33
N GLU A 88 18.66 3.56 -14.11
CA GLU A 88 17.42 4.14 -14.63
C GLU A 88 16.69 3.18 -15.56
N THR A 89 17.39 2.55 -16.51
CA THR A 89 16.78 1.53 -17.38
C THR A 89 16.19 0.38 -16.58
N LEU A 90 16.90 -0.13 -15.57
CA LEU A 90 16.38 -1.20 -14.71
C LEU A 90 15.13 -0.77 -13.94
N ILE A 91 15.04 0.49 -13.52
CA ILE A 91 13.85 1.02 -12.87
C ILE A 91 12.68 1.13 -13.86
N GLU A 92 12.92 1.61 -15.08
CA GLU A 92 11.93 1.69 -16.15
C GLU A 92 11.38 0.32 -16.55
N GLU A 93 12.23 -0.71 -16.56
CA GLU A 93 11.86 -2.12 -16.76
C GLU A 93 11.09 -2.72 -15.56
N GLY A 94 10.89 -1.96 -14.47
CA GLY A 94 10.20 -2.39 -13.26
C GLY A 94 11.08 -3.20 -12.29
N ASN A 95 12.36 -3.34 -12.58
CA ASN A 95 13.35 -4.10 -11.80
C ASN A 95 14.26 -3.16 -11.00
N ALA A 96 13.68 -2.40 -10.08
CA ALA A 96 14.41 -1.49 -9.20
C ALA A 96 15.53 -2.24 -8.41
N PRO A 97 16.82 -1.92 -8.61
CA PRO A 97 17.91 -2.71 -8.06
C PRO A 97 18.13 -2.44 -6.57
N ASP A 98 18.28 -3.51 -5.77
CA ASP A 98 18.61 -3.43 -4.35
C ASP A 98 20.05 -2.91 -4.11
N LEU A 99 20.35 -2.51 -2.86
CA LEU A 99 21.70 -2.04 -2.47
C LEU A 99 22.83 -3.03 -2.83
N PRO A 100 22.69 -4.35 -2.62
CA PRO A 100 23.71 -5.31 -3.05
C PRO A 100 23.85 -5.36 -4.58
N THR A 101 22.74 -5.32 -5.31
CA THR A 101 22.71 -5.31 -6.77
C THR A 101 23.37 -4.07 -7.35
N LEU A 102 23.13 -2.89 -6.75
CA LEU A 102 23.82 -1.65 -7.10
C LEU A 102 25.33 -1.75 -6.88
N THR A 103 25.74 -2.38 -5.78
CA THR A 103 27.15 -2.58 -5.46
C THR A 103 27.81 -3.53 -6.47
N ARG A 104 27.11 -4.60 -6.88
CA ARG A 104 27.57 -5.52 -7.93
C ARG A 104 27.72 -4.81 -9.28
N LEU A 105 26.71 -4.05 -9.71
CA LEU A 105 26.77 -3.26 -10.94
C LEU A 105 27.95 -2.28 -10.94
N ALA A 106 28.20 -1.63 -9.80
CA ALA A 106 29.33 -0.73 -9.66
C ALA A 106 30.69 -1.45 -9.75
N ASN A 107 30.80 -2.66 -9.20
CA ASN A 107 32.00 -3.49 -9.34
C ASN A 107 32.18 -3.99 -10.79
N GLU A 108 31.10 -4.31 -11.51
CA GLU A 108 31.16 -4.65 -12.95
C GLU A 108 31.71 -3.48 -13.77
N GLU A 109 31.21 -2.26 -13.57
CA GLU A 109 31.69 -1.07 -14.30
C GLU A 109 33.11 -0.66 -13.87
N LEU A 110 33.47 -0.90 -12.61
CA LEU A 110 34.85 -0.74 -12.13
C LEU A 110 35.80 -1.71 -12.87
N GLN A 111 35.43 -2.98 -12.98
CA GLN A 111 36.20 -3.99 -13.71
C GLN A 111 36.32 -3.65 -15.20
N ARG A 112 35.23 -3.18 -15.83
CA ARG A 112 35.28 -2.73 -17.24
C ARG A 112 36.27 -1.58 -17.46
N GLY A 113 36.31 -0.60 -16.56
CA GLY A 113 37.27 0.49 -16.64
C GLY A 113 38.72 0.03 -16.42
N ILE A 114 38.94 -0.98 -15.59
CA ILE A 114 40.24 -1.62 -15.38
C ILE A 114 40.74 -2.35 -16.64
N HIS A 115 39.84 -3.03 -17.36
CA HIS A 115 40.21 -3.73 -18.60
C HIS A 115 40.39 -2.78 -19.79
N ALA A 116 39.75 -1.60 -19.77
CA ALA A 116 39.87 -0.59 -20.82
C ALA A 116 41.11 0.31 -20.68
N ASN A 117 41.66 0.45 -19.46
CA ASN A 117 42.84 1.28 -19.19
C ASN A 117 44.08 0.43 -18.87
N ASP A 118 45.22 0.90 -19.39
CA ASP A 118 46.61 0.50 -19.18
C ASP A 118 46.87 -0.57 -18.05
N PRO A 119 47.51 -1.73 -18.34
CA PRO A 119 47.71 -2.84 -17.37
C PRO A 119 48.38 -2.46 -16.04
N ALA A 120 49.10 -1.34 -15.98
CA ALA A 120 49.66 -0.81 -14.74
C ALA A 120 48.58 -0.31 -13.75
N GLN A 121 47.48 0.28 -14.24
CA GLN A 121 46.34 0.69 -13.40
C GLN A 121 45.52 -0.52 -12.94
N ALA A 122 45.46 -1.58 -13.75
CA ALA A 122 44.76 -2.81 -13.39
C ALA A 122 45.33 -3.46 -12.12
N SER A 123 46.65 -3.44 -11.97
CA SER A 123 47.33 -3.97 -10.78
C SER A 123 47.04 -3.13 -9.52
N GLN A 124 46.99 -1.80 -9.65
CA GLN A 124 46.66 -0.90 -8.54
C GLN A 124 45.19 -0.99 -8.12
N MET A 125 44.26 -1.10 -9.08
CA MET A 125 42.84 -1.22 -8.78
C MET A 125 42.44 -2.61 -8.26
N ALA A 126 43.09 -3.68 -8.75
CA ALA A 126 42.92 -5.02 -8.20
C ALA A 126 43.39 -5.10 -6.73
N ALA A 127 44.49 -4.43 -6.39
CA ALA A 127 44.98 -4.34 -5.02
C ALA A 127 44.05 -3.56 -4.07
N ALA A 128 43.22 -2.66 -4.61
CA ALA A 128 42.32 -1.84 -3.81
C ALA A 128 40.96 -2.53 -3.47
N GLY A 129 40.70 -3.73 -4.00
CA GLY A 129 39.55 -4.58 -3.63
C GLY A 129 38.19 -4.11 -4.18
N GLU A 130 37.10 -4.78 -3.80
CA GLU A 130 35.74 -4.45 -4.26
C GLU A 130 35.14 -3.22 -3.54
N LEU A 131 34.18 -2.55 -4.19
CA LEU A 131 33.37 -1.52 -3.54
C LEU A 131 32.42 -2.18 -2.53
N GLY A 132 32.40 -1.66 -1.30
CA GLY A 132 31.50 -2.16 -0.25
C GLY A 132 30.12 -1.49 -0.26
N GLN A 133 29.18 -2.03 0.52
CA GLN A 133 27.80 -1.51 0.62
C GLN A 133 27.68 -0.05 1.09
N CYS A 134 28.71 0.49 1.75
CA CYS A 134 28.75 1.92 2.10
C CYS A 134 28.79 2.81 0.85
N TRP A 135 29.37 2.33 -0.25
CA TRP A 135 29.41 3.06 -1.51
C TRP A 135 28.00 3.22 -2.09
N SER A 136 27.21 2.15 -2.19
CA SER A 136 25.87 2.21 -2.79
C SER A 136 24.92 3.14 -2.00
N ARG A 137 25.05 3.19 -0.67
CA ARG A 137 24.32 4.16 0.16
C ARG A 137 24.74 5.61 -0.12
N ASN A 138 26.04 5.86 -0.30
CA ASN A 138 26.53 7.20 -0.59
C ASN A 138 26.23 7.62 -2.04
N PHE A 139 26.26 6.69 -2.99
CA PHE A 139 25.85 6.90 -4.38
C PHE A 139 24.42 7.42 -4.44
N LEU A 140 23.48 6.75 -3.77
CA LEU A 140 22.08 7.19 -3.74
C LEU A 140 21.87 8.54 -3.05
N LYS A 141 22.67 8.87 -2.03
CA LYS A 141 22.64 10.20 -1.41
C LYS A 141 23.08 11.31 -2.37
N ARG A 142 23.94 10.99 -3.34
CA ARG A 142 24.35 11.93 -4.40
C ARG A 142 23.33 12.01 -5.53
N HIS A 143 22.54 10.96 -5.72
CA HIS A 143 21.50 10.83 -6.75
C HIS A 143 20.12 10.64 -6.12
N PRO A 144 19.55 11.69 -5.50
CA PRO A 144 18.28 11.59 -4.77
C PRO A 144 17.12 11.16 -5.69
N ASP A 145 17.15 11.52 -6.97
CA ASP A 145 16.13 11.16 -7.95
C ASP A 145 16.03 9.64 -8.13
N LEU A 146 17.17 8.94 -8.17
CA LEU A 146 17.22 7.48 -8.22
C LEU A 146 16.69 6.85 -6.93
N GLU A 147 16.95 7.47 -5.78
CA GLU A 147 16.45 6.97 -4.50
C GLU A 147 14.91 7.05 -4.43
N VAL A 148 14.33 8.16 -4.91
CA VAL A 148 12.88 8.34 -4.97
C VAL A 148 12.25 7.36 -5.96
N LYS A 149 12.77 7.29 -7.19
CA LYS A 149 12.28 6.36 -8.22
C LYS A 149 12.33 4.91 -7.73
N ARG A 150 13.44 4.48 -7.12
CA ARG A 150 13.58 3.12 -6.57
C ARG A 150 12.54 2.81 -5.50
N LYS A 151 12.30 3.75 -4.58
CA LYS A 151 11.30 3.57 -3.51
C LYS A 151 9.89 3.46 -4.07
N LEU A 152 9.51 4.32 -5.02
CA LEU A 152 8.20 4.27 -5.66
C LEU A 152 7.93 2.90 -6.32
N HIS A 153 8.89 2.39 -7.09
CA HIS A 153 8.76 1.06 -7.70
C HIS A 153 8.72 -0.08 -6.67
N SER A 154 9.46 0.03 -5.57
CA SER A 154 9.37 -0.93 -4.46
C SER A 154 7.98 -0.95 -3.82
N PHE A 155 7.32 0.20 -3.70
CA PHE A 155 5.95 0.28 -3.18
C PHE A 155 4.96 -0.39 -4.14
N HIS A 156 5.00 -0.06 -5.43
CA HIS A 156 4.11 -0.67 -6.42
C HIS A 156 4.30 -2.20 -6.53
N LYS A 157 5.53 -2.69 -6.40
CA LYS A 157 5.80 -4.13 -6.36
C LYS A 157 5.20 -4.79 -5.12
N ALA A 158 5.26 -4.14 -3.96
CA ALA A 158 4.67 -4.65 -2.74
C ALA A 158 3.13 -4.70 -2.84
N GLU A 159 2.52 -3.64 -3.38
CA GLU A 159 1.07 -3.58 -3.65
C GLU A 159 0.62 -4.67 -4.62
N ALA A 160 1.32 -4.84 -5.75
CA ALA A 160 1.01 -5.88 -6.73
C ALA A 160 1.08 -7.28 -6.11
N THR A 161 2.08 -7.53 -5.27
CA THR A 161 2.24 -8.82 -4.55
C THR A 161 1.10 -9.02 -3.54
N ALA A 162 0.71 -7.98 -2.83
CA ALA A 162 -0.41 -8.02 -1.88
C ALA A 162 -1.74 -8.31 -2.58
N VAL A 163 -1.99 -7.66 -3.73
CA VAL A 163 -3.17 -7.91 -4.56
C VAL A 163 -3.17 -9.35 -5.07
N GLN A 164 -2.05 -9.85 -5.57
CA GLN A 164 -1.94 -11.23 -6.05
C GLN A 164 -2.21 -12.25 -4.94
N LYS A 165 -1.72 -11.98 -3.73
CA LYS A 165 -2.02 -12.81 -2.54
C LYS A 165 -3.50 -12.76 -2.18
N ALA A 166 -4.11 -11.58 -2.16
CA ALA A 166 -5.52 -11.40 -1.88
C ALA A 166 -6.40 -12.12 -2.92
N MET A 167 -6.05 -12.05 -4.20
CA MET A 167 -6.75 -12.82 -5.25
C MET A 167 -6.60 -14.33 -5.05
N GLY A 168 -5.42 -14.81 -4.65
CA GLY A 168 -5.20 -16.21 -4.33
C GLY A 168 -6.02 -16.70 -3.13
N GLU A 169 -6.17 -15.86 -2.09
CA GLU A 169 -7.01 -16.15 -0.93
C GLU A 169 -8.51 -16.12 -1.28
N LEU A 170 -8.94 -15.16 -2.11
CA LEU A 170 -10.31 -15.09 -2.63
C LEU A 170 -10.66 -16.34 -3.45
N ALA A 171 -9.76 -16.79 -4.32
CA ALA A 171 -9.97 -18.00 -5.13
C ALA A 171 -10.11 -19.26 -4.25
N LYS A 172 -9.33 -19.37 -3.17
CA LYS A 172 -9.46 -20.45 -2.19
C LYS A 172 -10.80 -20.37 -1.44
N ALA A 173 -11.20 -19.18 -1.00
CA ALA A 173 -12.47 -18.98 -0.33
C ALA A 173 -13.66 -19.35 -1.22
N TYR A 174 -13.61 -18.98 -2.51
CA TYR A 174 -14.60 -19.38 -3.50
C TYR A 174 -14.69 -20.89 -3.68
N TYR A 175 -13.54 -21.58 -3.78
CA TYR A 175 -13.50 -23.03 -3.90
C TYR A 175 -14.14 -23.73 -2.69
N VAL A 176 -13.82 -23.28 -1.47
CA VAL A 176 -14.42 -23.83 -0.23
C VAL A 176 -15.92 -23.53 -0.17
N ALA A 177 -16.35 -22.34 -0.57
CA ALA A 177 -17.76 -21.98 -0.62
C ALA A 177 -18.52 -22.88 -1.62
N ARG A 178 -17.93 -23.18 -2.77
CA ARG A 178 -18.51 -24.09 -3.77
C ARG A 178 -18.64 -25.51 -3.24
N GLN A 179 -17.59 -26.08 -2.64
CA GLN A 179 -17.68 -27.41 -2.02
C GLN A 179 -18.77 -27.48 -0.94
N ARG A 180 -18.94 -26.41 -0.17
CA ARG A 180 -20.01 -26.33 0.83
C ARG A 180 -21.40 -26.24 0.18
N ALA A 181 -21.54 -25.53 -0.93
CA ALA A 181 -22.79 -25.45 -1.68
C ALA A 181 -23.17 -26.83 -2.24
N ASP A 182 -22.23 -27.55 -2.84
CA ASP A 182 -22.45 -28.91 -3.37
C ASP A 182 -22.93 -29.86 -2.25
N LEU A 183 -22.29 -29.82 -1.08
CA LEU A 183 -22.71 -30.60 0.10
C LEU A 183 -24.10 -30.23 0.61
N LEU A 184 -24.47 -28.95 0.54
CA LEU A 184 -25.81 -28.49 0.93
C LEU A 184 -26.86 -28.92 -0.09
N GLU A 185 -26.51 -28.94 -1.37
CA GLU A 185 -27.39 -29.43 -2.44
C GLU A 185 -27.67 -30.93 -2.29
N GLU A 186 -26.65 -31.74 -2.01
CA GLU A 186 -26.82 -33.17 -1.72
C GLU A 186 -27.73 -33.40 -0.51
N LYS A 187 -27.50 -32.67 0.59
CA LYS A 187 -28.38 -32.73 1.77
C LYS A 187 -29.81 -32.32 1.48
N ASN A 188 -30.01 -31.29 0.68
CA ASN A 188 -31.35 -30.85 0.25
C ASN A 188 -32.04 -31.92 -0.61
N LYS A 189 -31.29 -32.59 -1.50
CA LYS A 189 -31.80 -33.71 -2.30
C LYS A 189 -32.21 -34.88 -1.42
N GLU A 190 -31.41 -35.21 -0.41
CA GLU A 190 -31.75 -36.26 0.56
C GLU A 190 -33.00 -35.90 1.38
N LEU A 191 -33.09 -34.66 1.87
CA LEU A 191 -34.26 -34.19 2.60
C LEU A 191 -35.53 -34.26 1.74
N ARG A 192 -35.46 -33.86 0.47
CA ARG A 192 -36.58 -33.99 -0.49
C ARG A 192 -36.98 -35.45 -0.71
N ALA A 193 -36.01 -36.36 -0.85
CA ALA A 193 -36.29 -37.78 -0.97
C ALA A 193 -36.97 -38.36 0.28
N ARG A 194 -36.52 -37.96 1.48
CA ARG A 194 -37.15 -38.34 2.76
C ARG A 194 -38.57 -37.78 2.89
N LEU A 195 -38.79 -36.53 2.48
CA LEU A 195 -40.11 -35.91 2.45
C LEU A 195 -41.07 -36.65 1.52
N ASN A 196 -40.63 -37.03 0.32
CA ASN A 196 -41.44 -37.83 -0.61
C ASN A 196 -41.81 -39.19 -0.02
N GLN A 197 -40.85 -39.89 0.62
CA GLN A 197 -41.13 -41.16 1.30
C GLN A 197 -42.10 -41.02 2.48
N LEU A 198 -42.10 -39.88 3.17
CA LEU A 198 -43.06 -39.58 4.25
C LEU A 198 -44.44 -39.19 3.69
N GLY A 199 -44.48 -38.53 2.53
CA GLY A 199 -45.69 -38.26 1.76
C GLY A 199 -46.37 -39.55 1.28
N ASP A 200 -45.60 -40.49 0.72
CA ASP A 200 -46.12 -41.79 0.27
C ASP A 200 -46.63 -42.68 1.42
N ARG A 201 -46.06 -42.55 2.63
CA ARG A 201 -46.55 -43.26 3.83
C ARG A 201 -47.78 -42.63 4.47
N ARG A 202 -48.07 -41.37 4.18
CA ARG A 202 -49.33 -40.71 4.56
C ARG A 202 -50.27 -40.77 3.37
N GLY A 203 -50.95 -41.92 3.22
CA GLY A 203 -51.99 -42.14 2.23
C GLY A 203 -52.82 -40.88 1.99
N GLY A 204 -52.90 -40.49 0.73
CA GLY A 204 -53.26 -39.16 0.26
C GLY A 204 -54.38 -38.48 1.03
N ARG A 205 -54.10 -37.25 1.46
CA ARG A 205 -55.07 -36.17 1.40
C ARG A 205 -54.41 -35.01 0.67
N PRO A 206 -55.02 -34.45 -0.39
CA PRO A 206 -54.75 -33.07 -0.71
C PRO A 206 -55.15 -32.29 0.54
N LEU A 207 -54.21 -31.55 1.12
CA LEU A 207 -54.57 -30.50 2.07
C LEU A 207 -55.45 -29.55 1.27
N GLY A 208 -56.76 -29.70 1.49
CA GLY A 208 -57.75 -28.80 0.95
C GLY A 208 -57.36 -27.38 1.29
N SER A 209 -57.56 -26.51 0.32
CA SER A 209 -57.81 -25.08 0.47
C SER A 209 -58.47 -24.78 1.83
N GLY A 210 -57.64 -24.59 2.85
CA GLY A 210 -58.06 -24.05 4.12
C GLY A 210 -58.31 -22.58 3.87
N ASP A 211 -59.54 -22.16 4.11
CA ASP A 211 -60.07 -20.83 3.89
C ASP A 211 -58.99 -19.75 4.00
N PHE A 212 -58.72 -19.13 2.86
CA PHE A 212 -57.83 -17.99 2.70
C PHE A 212 -58.30 -16.91 3.66
N ASP A 213 -57.66 -16.75 4.82
CA ASP A 213 -57.95 -15.65 5.75
C ASP A 213 -57.29 -14.39 5.19
N PRO A 214 -58.01 -13.57 4.40
CA PRO A 214 -57.43 -12.41 3.74
C PRO A 214 -57.09 -11.34 4.77
N GLU A 215 -57.67 -11.44 5.98
CA GLU A 215 -57.41 -10.56 7.09
C GLU A 215 -56.04 -10.84 7.71
N MET A 216 -55.64 -12.12 7.83
CA MET A 216 -54.30 -12.48 8.31
C MET A 216 -53.21 -11.99 7.35
N ARG A 217 -53.38 -12.17 6.04
CA ARG A 217 -52.43 -11.64 5.03
C ARG A 217 -52.31 -10.13 5.11
N ARG A 218 -53.44 -9.41 5.17
CA ARG A 218 -53.45 -7.94 5.33
C ARG A 218 -52.75 -7.48 6.61
N ARG A 219 -52.93 -8.20 7.73
CA ARG A 219 -52.25 -7.89 9.00
C ARG A 219 -50.72 -8.08 8.90
N LEU A 220 -50.27 -9.16 8.26
CA LEU A 220 -48.84 -9.41 8.05
C LEU A 220 -48.20 -8.41 7.09
N GLU A 221 -48.86 -8.07 5.99
CA GLU A 221 -48.41 -7.05 5.05
C GLU A 221 -48.40 -5.64 5.68
N ALA A 222 -49.40 -5.31 6.50
CA ALA A 222 -49.41 -4.08 7.29
C ALA A 222 -48.23 -4.02 8.28
N GLY A 223 -47.97 -5.11 8.99
CA GLY A 223 -46.81 -5.21 9.90
C GLY A 223 -45.46 -5.09 9.17
N LYS A 224 -45.33 -5.67 7.96
CA LYS A 224 -44.16 -5.50 7.09
C LYS A 224 -43.96 -4.04 6.70
N LYS A 225 -45.04 -3.34 6.35
CA LYS A 225 -45.02 -1.92 5.97
C LYS A 225 -44.65 -1.01 7.15
N GLU A 226 -45.21 -1.27 8.32
CA GLU A 226 -44.89 -0.53 9.55
C GLU A 226 -43.41 -0.68 9.94
N ALA A 227 -42.90 -1.92 9.93
CA ALA A 227 -41.49 -2.19 10.22
C ALA A 227 -40.54 -1.57 9.17
N PHE A 228 -40.99 -1.44 7.91
CA PHE A 228 -40.22 -0.75 6.87
C PHE A 228 -40.14 0.75 7.12
N GLU A 229 -41.25 1.41 7.47
CA GLU A 229 -41.26 2.84 7.79
C GLU A 229 -40.46 3.13 9.08
N GLU A 230 -40.51 2.25 10.09
CA GLU A 230 -39.66 2.34 11.29
C GLU A 230 -38.17 2.29 10.92
N LYS A 231 -37.77 1.33 10.07
CA LYS A 231 -36.38 1.22 9.57
C LYS A 231 -35.97 2.47 8.80
N LYS A 232 -36.85 2.99 7.94
CA LYS A 232 -36.59 4.18 7.12
C LYS A 232 -36.43 5.43 7.99
N ALA A 233 -37.28 5.61 9.00
CA ALA A 233 -37.18 6.70 9.97
C ALA A 233 -35.89 6.62 10.79
N ALA A 234 -35.54 5.43 11.29
CA ALA A 234 -34.30 5.22 12.03
C ALA A 234 -33.05 5.46 11.18
N TRP A 235 -33.09 5.10 9.89
CA TRP A 235 -32.02 5.41 8.95
C TRP A 235 -31.89 6.90 8.65
N ALA A 236 -33.01 7.60 8.47
CA ALA A 236 -33.01 9.04 8.25
C ALA A 236 -32.43 9.79 9.45
N ALA A 237 -32.80 9.39 10.67
CA ALA A 237 -32.24 9.93 11.90
C ALA A 237 -30.72 9.70 12.00
N LEU A 238 -30.25 8.48 11.70
CA LEU A 238 -28.82 8.15 11.72
C LEU A 238 -28.03 8.91 10.65
N LYS A 239 -28.57 9.05 9.44
CA LYS A 239 -27.92 9.74 8.31
C LYS A 239 -27.77 11.25 8.54
N GLY A 240 -28.68 11.84 9.32
CA GLY A 240 -28.62 13.25 9.71
C GLY A 240 -27.63 13.57 10.83
N MET A 241 -27.04 12.56 11.47
CA MET A 241 -26.11 12.72 12.59
C MET A 241 -24.65 12.55 12.15
N GLY A 242 -23.78 13.42 12.66
CA GLY A 242 -22.33 13.25 12.57
C GLY A 242 -21.85 12.13 13.48
N ARG A 243 -20.77 11.44 13.10
CA ARG A 243 -20.18 10.36 13.93
C ARG A 243 -19.70 10.82 15.31
N ALA A 244 -19.48 12.12 15.48
CA ALA A 244 -19.07 12.73 16.75
C ALA A 244 -20.25 13.15 17.64
N ASP A 245 -21.50 13.02 17.15
CA ASP A 245 -22.68 13.41 17.91
C ASP A 245 -22.93 12.41 19.04
N LEU A 246 -23.21 12.93 20.24
CA LEU A 246 -23.42 12.16 21.47
C LEU A 246 -24.58 11.13 21.41
N GLY A 247 -25.36 11.11 20.33
CA GLY A 247 -26.45 10.16 20.10
C GLY A 247 -26.25 9.21 18.91
N TYR A 248 -25.12 9.27 18.20
CA TYR A 248 -24.89 8.49 16.97
C TYR A 248 -24.93 6.97 17.24
N GLU A 249 -24.32 6.51 18.33
CA GLU A 249 -24.32 5.09 18.69
C GLU A 249 -25.73 4.58 19.03
N ASP A 250 -26.54 5.38 19.73
CA ASP A 250 -27.92 5.05 20.06
C ASP A 250 -28.82 5.02 18.83
N ALA A 251 -28.66 5.98 17.92
CA ALA A 251 -29.33 5.97 16.63
C ALA A 251 -28.94 4.74 15.80
N GLY A 252 -27.66 4.35 15.83
CA GLY A 252 -27.15 3.14 15.17
C GLY A 252 -27.77 1.85 15.73
N ARG A 253 -27.90 1.75 17.06
CA ARG A 253 -28.59 0.62 17.72
C ARG A 253 -30.07 0.54 17.31
N ARG A 254 -30.78 1.67 17.30
CA ARG A 254 -32.18 1.75 16.87
C ARG A 254 -32.37 1.34 15.42
N TYR A 255 -31.51 1.82 14.51
CA TYR A 255 -31.53 1.39 13.11
C TYR A 255 -31.30 -0.12 12.96
N THR A 256 -30.34 -0.67 13.71
CA THR A 256 -30.04 -2.11 13.68
C THR A 256 -31.23 -2.95 14.16
N GLN A 257 -31.89 -2.54 15.25
CA GLN A 257 -33.09 -3.21 15.74
C GLN A 257 -34.26 -3.10 14.75
N ALA A 258 -34.51 -1.92 14.18
CA ALA A 258 -35.57 -1.71 13.19
C ALA A 258 -35.31 -2.54 11.91
N LYS A 259 -34.05 -2.66 11.48
CA LYS A 259 -33.65 -3.52 10.35
C LYS A 259 -33.96 -5.00 10.63
N LEU A 260 -33.67 -5.49 11.83
CA LEU A 260 -33.98 -6.87 12.23
C LEU A 260 -35.49 -7.13 12.28
N ARG A 261 -36.27 -6.20 12.82
CA ARG A 261 -37.75 -6.29 12.84
C ARG A 261 -38.33 -6.37 11.44
N HIS A 262 -37.85 -5.52 10.53
CA HIS A 262 -38.29 -5.56 9.14
C HIS A 262 -37.94 -6.88 8.45
N GLN A 263 -36.73 -7.42 8.67
CA GLN A 263 -36.35 -8.73 8.14
C GLN A 263 -37.24 -9.87 8.66
N LEU A 264 -37.58 -9.85 9.96
CA LEU A 264 -38.49 -10.82 10.56
C LEU A 264 -39.91 -10.70 9.99
N ALA A 265 -40.42 -9.48 9.80
CA ALA A 265 -41.74 -9.26 9.20
C ALA A 265 -41.79 -9.73 7.73
N CYS A 266 -40.73 -9.48 6.94
CA CYS A 266 -40.61 -10.02 5.59
C CYS A 266 -40.61 -11.56 5.59
N LYS A 267 -39.88 -12.16 6.53
CA LYS A 267 -39.84 -13.62 6.67
C LYS A 267 -41.22 -14.18 7.01
N GLN A 268 -41.97 -13.56 7.93
CA GLN A 268 -43.32 -14.00 8.29
C GLN A 268 -44.30 -13.95 7.11
N VAL A 269 -44.22 -12.91 6.28
CA VAL A 269 -45.03 -12.84 5.04
C VAL A 269 -44.62 -13.96 4.07
N ASN A 270 -43.32 -14.18 3.86
CA ASN A 270 -42.85 -15.21 2.95
C ASN A 270 -43.18 -16.63 3.44
N ASP A 271 -43.04 -16.89 4.75
CA ASP A 271 -43.40 -18.16 5.37
C ASP A 271 -44.93 -18.40 5.26
N PHE A 272 -45.75 -17.35 5.40
CA PHE A 272 -47.19 -17.42 5.19
C PHE A 272 -47.55 -17.72 3.73
N VAL A 273 -46.95 -17.03 2.76
CA VAL A 273 -47.16 -17.26 1.32
C VAL A 273 -46.72 -18.69 0.92
N ALA A 274 -45.55 -19.12 1.38
CA ALA A 274 -45.04 -20.47 1.13
C ALA A 274 -45.94 -21.57 1.74
N ALA A 275 -46.54 -21.32 2.91
CA ALA A 275 -47.48 -22.24 3.53
C ALA A 275 -48.81 -22.36 2.75
N GLN A 276 -49.15 -21.38 1.92
CA GLN A 276 -50.34 -21.40 1.05
C GLN A 276 -50.11 -22.10 -0.29
N GLY A 277 -48.88 -22.56 -0.58
CA GLY A 277 -48.55 -23.18 -1.86
C GLY A 277 -48.55 -22.20 -3.04
N GLU A 278 -48.65 -20.90 -2.79
CA GLU A 278 -48.32 -19.86 -3.77
C GLU A 278 -46.79 -19.84 -3.90
N GLU A 279 -46.25 -20.27 -5.05
CA GLU A 279 -44.86 -19.98 -5.35
C GLU A 279 -44.68 -18.47 -5.33
N PRO A 280 -43.68 -17.93 -4.60
CA PRO A 280 -43.48 -16.50 -4.54
C PRO A 280 -43.30 -15.99 -5.96
N GLU A 281 -44.25 -15.15 -6.43
CA GLU A 281 -44.08 -14.39 -7.67
C GLU A 281 -42.69 -13.76 -7.61
N GLY A 282 -41.87 -14.06 -8.61
CA GLY A 282 -40.43 -13.81 -8.65
C GLY A 282 -40.11 -12.33 -8.45
N ASP A 283 -40.08 -11.92 -7.19
CA ASP A 283 -39.59 -10.64 -6.74
C ASP A 283 -38.07 -10.71 -6.89
N HIS A 284 -37.50 -9.79 -7.65
CA HIS A 284 -36.09 -9.71 -8.00
C HIS A 284 -35.18 -9.90 -6.78
N THR A 285 -34.84 -11.15 -6.49
CA THR A 285 -33.88 -11.51 -5.46
C THR A 285 -32.51 -11.09 -5.95
N PHE A 286 -31.66 -10.74 -4.98
CA PHE A 286 -30.25 -10.38 -5.18
C PHE A 286 -29.49 -11.37 -6.08
N ASP A 287 -29.96 -12.62 -6.18
CA ASP A 287 -29.42 -13.65 -7.06
C ASP A 287 -29.55 -13.28 -8.55
N GLY A 288 -30.66 -12.66 -8.98
CA GLY A 288 -30.81 -12.17 -10.36
C GLY A 288 -29.84 -11.03 -10.70
N PHE A 289 -29.48 -10.20 -9.73
CA PHE A 289 -28.46 -9.17 -9.89
C PHE A 289 -27.06 -9.77 -10.02
N THR A 290 -26.77 -10.85 -9.29
CA THR A 290 -25.48 -11.56 -9.42
C THR A 290 -25.33 -12.28 -10.76
N GLU A 291 -26.41 -12.83 -11.32
CA GLU A 291 -26.39 -13.41 -12.66
C GLU A 291 -26.22 -12.35 -13.75
N GLN A 292 -26.88 -11.19 -13.60
CA GLN A 292 -26.68 -10.03 -14.48
C GLN A 292 -25.24 -9.50 -14.42
N LEU A 293 -24.66 -9.38 -13.22
CA LEU A 293 -23.26 -8.97 -13.04
C LEU A 293 -22.28 -9.99 -13.63
N GLN A 294 -22.56 -11.28 -13.51
CA GLN A 294 -21.74 -12.31 -14.14
C GLN A 294 -21.84 -12.28 -15.67
N GLN A 295 -23.00 -11.97 -16.25
CA GLN A 295 -23.14 -11.79 -17.69
C GLN A 295 -22.41 -10.52 -18.18
N VAL A 296 -22.54 -9.41 -17.47
CA VAL A 296 -21.85 -8.15 -17.82
C VAL A 296 -20.33 -8.28 -17.66
N ALA A 297 -19.84 -8.95 -16.62
CA ALA A 297 -18.41 -9.18 -16.42
C ALA A 297 -17.77 -10.08 -17.50
N ARG A 298 -18.56 -10.96 -18.14
CA ARG A 298 -18.10 -11.77 -19.28
C ARG A 298 -17.99 -10.98 -20.57
N GLN A 299 -18.80 -9.92 -20.73
CA GLN A 299 -18.82 -9.11 -21.95
C GLN A 299 -17.90 -7.88 -21.86
N ASP A 300 -17.87 -7.22 -20.70
CA ASP A 300 -17.00 -6.08 -20.44
C ASP A 300 -16.64 -5.99 -18.94
N PRO A 301 -15.45 -6.46 -18.53
CA PRO A 301 -15.03 -6.44 -17.14
C PRO A 301 -14.82 -5.04 -16.58
N ALA A 302 -14.58 -4.01 -17.42
CA ALA A 302 -14.42 -2.63 -16.97
C ALA A 302 -15.78 -2.00 -16.60
N ALA A 303 -16.84 -2.30 -17.37
CA ALA A 303 -18.19 -1.88 -17.06
C ALA A 303 -18.74 -2.54 -15.78
N ALA A 304 -18.42 -3.82 -15.55
CA ALA A 304 -18.81 -4.53 -14.32
C ALA A 304 -18.24 -3.89 -13.05
N MET A 305 -16.98 -3.42 -13.09
CA MET A 305 -16.37 -2.72 -11.94
C MET A 305 -17.03 -1.35 -11.66
N GLN A 306 -17.45 -0.61 -12.70
CA GLN A 306 -18.15 0.66 -12.48
C GLN A 306 -19.52 0.49 -11.85
N THR A 307 -20.23 -0.60 -12.16
CA THR A 307 -21.55 -0.90 -11.57
C THR A 307 -21.44 -1.28 -10.09
N VAL A 308 -20.36 -1.96 -9.69
CA VAL A 308 -20.06 -2.28 -8.28
C VAL A 308 -19.68 -1.01 -7.48
N LEU A 309 -19.04 -0.03 -8.11
CA LEU A 309 -18.66 1.23 -7.47
C LEU A 309 -19.82 2.22 -7.29
N ARG A 310 -20.99 1.99 -7.91
CA ARG A 310 -22.17 2.86 -7.82
C ARG A 310 -23.23 2.39 -6.82
N PHE A 311 -23.10 1.20 -6.27
CA PHE A 311 -23.95 0.66 -5.18
C PHE A 311 -23.26 0.84 -3.82
#